data_AF-A0A1Q4Z4R0-F1
#
_entry.id   AF-A0A1Q4Z4R0-F1
#
_cell.length_a   1.000
_cell.length_b   1.000
_cell.length_c   1.000
_cell.angle_alpha   90.00
_cell.angle_beta   90.00
_cell.angle_gamma   90.00
#
_symmetry.space_group_name_H-M   'P 1'
#
loop_
_entity.id
_entity.type
_entity.pdbx_description
1 polymer ?
#
loop_
_entity_poly.entity_id
_entity_poly.type
_entity_poly.pdbx_seq_one_letter_code
_entity_poly.pdbx_strand_id
1 'polypeptide(L)' 'MERVTDLKPRVRPMDAPCSQCGAFGLVEHQEELNILCTVCPAVLTPDEYLAHRDRVMPTLAALALRISAAQQTAA' A
#
# COMPACT_ATOMS: atom_id res chain seq x y z
N MET A 1 25.73 -12.68 27.42
CA MET A 1 25.23 -13.26 26.16
C MET A 1 23.76 -12.91 26.08
N GLU A 2 23.46 -11.66 25.71
CA GLU A 2 22.09 -11.18 25.57
C GLU A 2 21.62 -11.51 24.16
N ARG A 3 20.63 -12.39 24.05
CA ARG A 3 19.88 -12.57 22.81
C ARG A 3 18.92 -11.40 22.71
N VAL A 4 19.31 -10.37 21.95
CA VAL A 4 18.36 -9.41 21.41
C VAL A 4 17.50 -10.19 20.42
N THR A 5 16.31 -10.61 20.87
CA THR A 5 15.29 -11.13 19.97
C THR A 5 14.91 -9.97 19.06
N ASP A 6 15.27 -10.04 17.78
CA ASP A 6 14.79 -9.13 16.74
C ASP A 6 13.26 -9.06 16.82
N LEU A 7 12.72 -8.07 17.53
CA LEU A 7 11.32 -7.68 17.48
C LEU A 7 11.14 -7.01 16.12
N LYS A 8 11.01 -7.82 15.07
CA LYS A 8 10.72 -7.30 13.74
C LYS A 8 9.37 -6.57 13.86
N PRO A 9 9.32 -5.25 13.59
CA PRO A 9 8.09 -4.49 13.73
C PRO A 9 7.02 -5.14 12.86
N ARG A 10 5.84 -5.37 13.44
CA ARG A 10 4.69 -5.89 12.69
C ARG A 10 4.22 -4.79 11.76
N VAL A 11 4.65 -4.85 10.52
CA VAL A 11 4.20 -3.97 9.44
C VAL A 11 3.08 -4.63 8.66
N ARG A 12 2.01 -3.90 8.36
CA ARG A 12 0.91 -4.37 7.53
C ARG A 12 0.99 -3.70 6.16
N PRO A 13 1.07 -4.45 5.05
CA PRO A 13 1.08 -3.86 3.72
C PRO A 13 -0.27 -3.23 3.38
N MET A 14 -0.23 -2.11 2.68
CA MET A 14 -1.39 -1.34 2.24
C MET A 14 -1.70 -1.58 0.75
N ASP A 15 -2.96 -1.41 0.36
CA ASP A 15 -3.44 -1.75 -0.99
C ASP A 15 -3.29 -0.60 -2.01
N ALA A 16 -3.33 0.66 -1.57
CA ALA A 16 -3.16 1.80 -2.45
C ALA A 16 -1.68 2.11 -2.75
N PRO A 17 -1.36 2.61 -3.96
CA PRO A 17 -0.04 3.13 -4.24
C PRO A 17 0.28 4.37 -3.40
N CYS A 18 1.56 4.68 -3.23
CA CYS A 18 1.99 5.91 -2.59
C CYS A 18 1.55 7.14 -3.40
N SER A 19 0.95 8.14 -2.72
CA SER A 19 0.51 9.38 -3.36
C SER A 19 1.65 10.25 -3.89
N GLN A 20 2.89 10.06 -3.42
CA GLN A 20 4.06 10.82 -3.87
C GLN A 20 4.81 10.16 -5.03
N CYS A 21 5.09 8.85 -4.95
CA CYS A 21 5.92 8.15 -5.93
C CYS A 21 5.18 7.12 -6.79
N GLY A 22 3.90 6.85 -6.50
CA GLY A 22 3.09 5.86 -7.22
C GLY A 22 3.43 4.39 -6.95
N ALA A 23 4.41 4.11 -6.09
CA ALA A 23 4.82 2.74 -5.80
C ALA A 23 3.87 2.04 -4.81
N PHE A 24 3.65 0.74 -5.00
CA PHE A 24 2.94 -0.14 -4.06
C PHE A 24 3.86 -0.56 -2.91
N GLY A 25 4.29 0.42 -2.12
CA GLY A 25 5.24 0.23 -1.01
C GLY A 25 4.76 0.81 0.31
N LEU A 26 3.48 1.11 0.46
CA LEU A 26 2.93 1.66 1.70
C LEU A 26 2.76 0.55 2.74
N VAL A 27 3.21 0.81 3.97
CA VAL A 27 3.08 -0.08 5.12
C VAL A 27 2.59 0.68 6.35
N GLU A 28 1.64 0.10 7.06
CA GLU A 28 1.15 0.58 8.35
C GLU A 28 2.03 0.01 9.46
N HIS A 29 2.59 0.88 10.29
CA HIS A 29 3.34 0.49 11.48
C HIS A 29 2.35 0.33 12.65
N GLN A 30 2.37 -0.79 13.39
CA GLN A 30 1.37 -0.98 14.46
C GLN A 30 1.64 -0.16 15.73
N GLU A 31 2.86 0.35 15.91
CA GLU A 31 3.25 1.13 17.09
C GLU A 31 3.11 2.64 16.86
N GLU A 32 3.07 3.05 15.59
CA GLU A 32 3.00 4.44 15.16
C GLU A 32 1.76 4.58 14.28
N LEU A 33 0.81 5.46 14.59
CA LEU A 33 -0.40 5.70 13.80
C LEU A 33 -0.09 6.39 12.45
N ASN A 34 0.92 5.90 11.73
CA ASN A 34 1.47 6.43 10.51
C ASN A 34 1.68 5.29 9.50
N ILE A 35 1.52 5.62 8.23
CA ILE A 35 1.74 4.76 7.09
C ILE A 35 2.96 5.28 6.35
N LEU A 36 3.97 4.44 6.20
CA LEU A 36 5.25 4.79 5.60
C LEU A 36 5.38 4.18 4.21
N CYS A 37 6.02 4.90 3.29
CA CYS A 37 6.44 4.32 2.03
C CYS A 37 7.84 3.71 2.15
N THR A 38 8.01 2.46 1.72
CA THR A 38 9.32 1.79 1.67
C THR A 38 10.20 2.21 0.49
N VAL A 39 9.66 3.02 -0.42
CA VAL A 39 10.33 3.45 -1.67
C VAL A 39 10.74 4.93 -1.65
N CYS A 40 10.03 5.77 -0.90
CA CYS A 40 10.29 7.21 -0.81
C CYS A 40 10.05 7.70 0.62
N PRO A 41 10.51 8.89 1.02
CA PRO A 41 10.38 9.38 2.40
C PRO A 41 8.96 9.84 2.77
N ALA A 42 7.94 9.37 2.06
CA ALA A 42 6.56 9.74 2.31
C ALA A 42 6.04 9.09 3.61
N VAL A 43 5.39 9.92 4.41
CA VAL A 43 4.66 9.55 5.63
C VAL A 43 3.23 10.03 5.45
N LEU A 44 2.26 9.15 5.68
CA LEU A 44 0.84 9.46 5.60
C LEU A 44 0.16 9.11 6.93
N THR A 45 -0.79 9.93 7.31
CA THR A 45 -1.76 9.57 8.34
C THR A 45 -2.78 8.56 7.78
N PRO A 46 -3.49 7.81 8.65
CA PRO A 46 -4.56 6.91 8.22
C PRO A 46 -5.65 7.62 7.40
N ASP A 47 -6.02 8.84 7.77
CA ASP A 47 -7.04 9.62 7.06
C ASP A 47 -6.59 10.05 5.65
N GLU A 48 -5.34 10.51 5.53
CA GLU A 48 -4.75 10.85 4.23
C GLU A 48 -4.67 9.63 3.32
N TYR A 49 -4.31 8.47 3.89
CA TYR A 49 -4.30 7.21 3.18
C TYR A 49 -5.68 6.82 2.68
N LEU A 50 -6.70 6.84 3.56
CA LEU A 50 -8.06 6.47 3.19
C LEU A 50 -8.62 7.39 2.11
N ALA A 51 -8.45 8.70 2.25
CA ALA A 51 -8.87 9.66 1.24
C ALA A 51 -8.15 9.45 -0.12
N HIS A 52 -6.87 9.08 -0.10
CA HIS A 52 -6.13 8.74 -1.31
C HIS A 52 -6.64 7.44 -1.93
N ARG A 53 -6.76 6.39 -1.13
CA ARG A 53 -7.22 5.05 -1.52
C ARG A 53 -8.58 5.11 -2.20
N ASP A 54 -9.54 5.80 -1.60
CA ASP A 54 -10.91 5.93 -2.13
C ASP A 54 -10.93 6.65 -3.48
N ARG A 55 -9.95 7.52 -3.74
CA ARG A 55 -9.80 8.20 -5.03
C ARG A 55 -9.20 7.29 -6.11
N VAL A 56 -8.20 6.47 -5.80
CA VAL A 56 -7.40 5.76 -6.81
C VAL A 56 -7.82 4.31 -7.06
N MET A 57 -8.24 3.60 -6.01
CA MET A 57 -8.53 2.16 -6.11
C MET A 57 -9.71 1.81 -7.01
N PRO A 58 -10.81 2.57 -7.08
CA PRO A 58 -11.92 2.24 -7.98
C PRO A 58 -11.50 2.21 -9.46
N THR A 59 -10.69 3.18 -9.89
CA THR A 59 -10.18 3.23 -11.26
C THR A 59 -9.20 2.09 -11.53
N LEU A 60 -8.31 1.78 -10.59
CA LEU A 60 -7.39 0.66 -10.70
C LEU A 60 -8.12 -0.69 -10.77
N ALA A 61 -9.16 -0.89 -9.95
CA ALA A 61 -9.99 -2.08 -9.98
C ALA A 61 -10.72 -2.24 -11.31
N ALA A 62 -11.31 -1.16 -11.83
CA ALA A 62 -11.96 -1.18 -13.15
C ALA A 62 -10.97 -1.51 -14.28
N LEU A 63 -9.75 -0.99 -14.22
CA LEU A 63 -8.70 -1.30 -15.18
C LEU A 63 -8.30 -2.78 -15.12
N ALA A 64 -8.05 -3.30 -13.91
CA ALA A 64 -7.71 -4.71 -13.71
C ALA A 64 -8.81 -5.64 -14.28
N LEU A 65 -10.08 -5.33 -14.01
CA LEU A 65 -11.22 -6.08 -14.56
C LEU A 65 -11.24 -6.09 -16.09
N ARG A 66 -10.97 -4.95 -16.74
CA ARG A 66 -10.92 -4.87 -18.20
C ARG A 66 -9.78 -5.70 -18.79
N ILE A 67 -8.59 -5.66 -18.16
CA ILE A 67 -7.44 -6.47 -18.58
C ILE A 67 -7.78 -7.95 -18.45
N SER A 68 -8.34 -8.39 -17.32
CA SER A 68 -8.73 -9.78 -17.09
C SER A 68 -9.84 -10.24 -18.05
N ALA A 69 -10.78 -9.37 -18.40
CA ALA A 69 -11.81 -9.68 -19.39
C ALA A 69 -11.22 -9.82 -20.81
N ALA A 70 -10.32 -8.92 -21.20
CA ALA A 70 -9.65 -8.97 -22.50
C ALA A 70 -8.81 -10.25 -22.68
N GLN A 71 -8.17 -10.73 -21.60
CA GLN A 71 -7.40 -11.97 -21.60
C GLN A 71 -8.29 -13.20 -21.82
N GLN A 72 -9.51 -13.22 -21.29
CA GLN A 72 -10.44 -14.34 -21.45
C GLN A 72 -10.96 -14.48 -22.89
N THR A 73 -11.10 -13.37 -23.62
CA THR A 73 -11.51 -13.40 -25.03
C THR A 73 -10.39 -13.79 -25.99
N ALA A 74 -9.13 -13.73 -25.55
CA ALA A 74 -7.97 -14.08 -26.38
C ALA A 74 -7.51 -15.54 -26.20
N ALA A 75 -8.14 -16.29 -25.30
CA ALA A 75 -7.91 -17.70 -25.03
C ALA A 75 -9.02 -18.55 -25.65
#